data_AF-A0A5N8XEV0-F1
#
_entry.id   AF-A0A5N8XEV0-F1
#
_cell.length_a   1.000
_cell.length_b   1.000
_cell.length_c   1.000
_cell.angle_alpha   90.00
_cell.angle_beta   90.00
_cell.angle_gamma   90.00
#
_symmetry.space_group_name_H-M   'P 1'
#
loop_
_entity.id
_entity.type
_entity.pdbx_description
1 polymer ?
#
loop_
_entity_poly.entity_id
_entity_poly.type
_entity_poly.pdbx_seq_one_letter_code
_entity_poly.pdbx_strand_id
1 'polypeptide(L)'
;MTHPPTEPRPRDSVSHSSPGRGPSRRGLLAGTALVAAGLMTRAWPAAAVTQHPSALHTASDFSRMTSVVNAGLQPWQDGWAKLLANSHAQSGWTPNPQATVYRGSDSSDNYGTLYNDIAAAYQNGLRWKISQNAACGQTAANILNAWANTLTKIDGNADRFLAAGIYGYQFANAGELMRGHSAFDVTAFKNMMRNVFYPLNDSFLDNHNGAYITNYWASWDLCNMASVLAIGILCDDDTLVGQAVDYFNNGAGNGSLENAIPYVYASEGLAQWQESGRDQGHTTLGIGLMGIVCEMAWNQGYDLYGADSNRFLKACEYVAKYNLGYDVPFTPYTVHVGAPGVWEGWNEYDTVGADGRGSIRPVWELIYSHYVGRKGLSAPYTARYASQGRAEGGGGDYGPNSGGYDQLGFGTLTALRDKGSVTAGVYTFTNEYSGKNLDNGSTSTEGAQVMQWTPNSGANSQRWRLTDAGNGYWTLTSVYSGKNLDNGNTTTEGANAIQWTANGGNAQQWKVTDAGNGCYLLVNRMSGKDLDNGSGTADGAKCVQWTANHGTPQRWRAVKVA
;
A
#
# COMPACT_ATOMS: atom_id res chain seq x y z
N MET A 1 -28.85 25.27 20.92
CA MET A 1 -29.02 26.48 21.76
C MET A 1 -28.18 26.31 23.01
N THR A 2 -27.07 27.03 23.09
CA THR A 2 -26.48 27.69 24.27
C THR A 2 -25.17 28.30 23.79
N HIS A 3 -25.13 29.64 23.74
CA HIS A 3 -23.99 30.46 23.34
C HIS A 3 -22.82 30.35 24.34
N PRO A 4 -21.57 30.67 23.91
CA PRO A 4 -20.37 30.56 24.74
C PRO A 4 -20.20 31.76 25.69
N PRO A 5 -19.47 31.62 26.82
CA PRO A 5 -19.06 32.76 27.63
C PRO A 5 -17.81 33.45 27.07
N THR A 6 -17.80 34.75 27.33
CA THR A 6 -16.90 35.83 26.89
C THR A 6 -15.47 35.78 27.46
N GLU A 7 -14.53 36.34 26.69
CA GLU A 7 -13.17 36.73 27.06
C GLU A 7 -13.05 37.57 28.36
N PRO A 8 -11.84 37.61 28.95
CA PRO A 8 -11.35 38.83 29.58
C PRO A 8 -10.07 39.37 28.89
N ARG A 9 -10.10 40.67 28.58
CA ARG A 9 -8.99 41.49 28.09
C ARG A 9 -7.91 41.78 29.16
N PRO A 10 -6.68 42.18 28.76
CA PRO A 10 -5.46 42.13 29.58
C PRO A 10 -5.23 43.35 30.48
N ARG A 11 -4.37 43.19 31.49
CA ARG A 11 -3.80 44.30 32.29
C ARG A 11 -2.43 44.70 31.75
N ASP A 12 -2.27 46.00 31.51
CA ASP A 12 -1.00 46.67 31.25
C ASP A 12 -0.08 46.63 32.49
N SER A 13 1.24 46.52 32.28
CA SER A 13 2.19 47.51 32.80
C SER A 13 3.65 47.31 32.33
N VAL A 14 4.14 48.37 31.69
CA VAL A 14 5.39 49.10 31.96
C VAL A 14 6.73 48.57 31.41
N SER A 15 7.30 49.44 30.57
CA SER A 15 8.65 49.56 30.01
C SER A 15 9.78 49.48 31.04
N HIS A 16 11.02 49.17 30.60
CA HIS A 16 12.27 49.82 31.05
C HIS A 16 13.38 49.63 29.99
N SER A 17 14.26 50.63 29.93
CA SER A 17 15.23 51.01 28.91
C SER A 17 16.61 50.28 28.94
N SER A 18 17.26 50.22 27.77
CA SER A 18 18.70 49.89 27.53
C SER A 18 19.68 50.85 28.27
N PRO A 19 21.02 50.59 28.36
CA PRO A 19 21.96 50.76 27.21
C PRO A 19 23.31 49.96 27.27
N GLY A 20 24.10 49.94 26.18
CA GLY A 20 25.52 49.52 26.22
C GLY A 20 26.22 49.35 24.86
N ARG A 21 27.28 50.14 24.59
CA ARG A 21 27.98 50.38 23.30
C ARG A 21 29.10 49.37 22.94
N GLY A 22 29.23 49.09 21.61
CA GLY A 22 30.44 49.06 20.72
C GLY A 22 31.76 48.34 21.13
N PRO A 23 32.75 48.10 20.22
CA PRO A 23 32.98 48.81 18.95
C PRO A 23 33.32 47.92 17.72
N SER A 24 33.45 48.61 16.59
CA SER A 24 33.80 48.18 15.25
C SER A 24 35.29 47.81 15.05
N ARG A 25 35.55 46.86 14.14
CA ARG A 25 36.80 46.79 13.37
C ARG A 25 36.49 46.43 11.91
N ARG A 26 36.94 47.30 11.00
CA ARG A 26 37.02 47.06 9.55
C ARG A 26 38.22 46.16 9.24
N GLY A 27 38.01 45.24 8.29
CA GLY A 27 38.95 44.99 7.21
C GLY A 27 39.91 43.82 7.37
N LEU A 28 39.54 42.66 6.81
CA LEU A 28 40.46 41.89 5.97
C LEU A 28 39.66 41.16 4.89
N LEU A 29 39.96 41.49 3.63
CA LEU A 29 39.45 40.84 2.44
C LEU A 29 39.99 39.40 2.37
N ALA A 30 39.09 38.43 2.38
CA ALA A 30 39.38 37.07 1.91
C ALA A 30 38.20 36.64 1.03
N GLY A 31 38.43 36.61 -0.28
CA GLY A 31 37.49 36.07 -1.24
C GLY A 31 37.19 34.61 -0.89
N THR A 32 35.95 34.35 -0.51
CA THR A 32 35.39 33.01 -0.43
C THR A 32 34.33 32.93 -1.51
N ALA A 33 34.58 32.04 -2.46
CA ALA A 33 33.67 31.73 -3.55
C ALA A 33 32.30 31.39 -2.97
N LEU A 34 31.25 32.09 -3.43
CA LEU A 34 29.90 31.58 -3.36
C LEU A 34 29.88 30.28 -4.18
N VAL A 35 30.00 29.15 -3.50
CA VAL A 35 29.48 27.90 -4.04
C VAL A 35 27.97 28.05 -3.93
N ALA A 36 27.34 28.50 -5.01
CA ALA A 36 25.92 28.28 -5.20
C ALA A 36 25.72 26.76 -5.15
N ALA A 37 25.28 26.24 -3.99
CA ALA A 37 24.72 24.91 -3.91
C ALA A 37 23.46 24.94 -4.77
N GLY A 38 23.62 24.65 -6.06
CA GLY A 38 22.48 24.34 -6.90
C GLY A 38 21.75 23.19 -6.23
N LEU A 39 20.54 23.45 -5.76
CA LEU A 39 19.56 22.41 -5.49
C LEU A 39 19.41 21.66 -6.81
N MET A 40 20.17 20.56 -6.97
CA MET A 40 19.85 19.57 -7.97
C MET A 40 18.53 18.97 -7.50
N THR A 41 17.42 19.53 -7.97
CA THR A 41 16.14 18.82 -7.95
C THR A 41 16.41 17.52 -8.69
N ARG A 42 16.46 16.41 -7.95
CA ARG A 42 16.35 15.10 -8.59
C ARG A 42 14.93 15.04 -9.13
N ALA A 43 14.74 15.52 -10.36
CA ALA A 43 13.56 15.20 -11.13
C ALA A 43 13.52 13.69 -11.23
N TRP A 44 12.57 13.08 -10.51
CA TRP A 44 12.33 11.66 -10.66
C TRP A 44 11.90 11.44 -12.11
N PRO A 45 12.54 10.55 -12.87
CA PRO A 45 12.12 10.32 -14.24
C PRO A 45 10.64 9.92 -14.23
N ALA A 46 9.83 10.66 -14.98
CA ALA A 46 8.43 10.32 -15.22
C ALA A 46 8.39 8.94 -15.89
N ALA A 47 7.84 7.95 -15.20
CA ALA A 47 7.49 6.69 -15.84
C ALA A 47 6.13 6.90 -16.54
N ALA A 48 6.08 6.69 -17.85
CA ALA A 48 4.84 6.87 -18.59
C ALA A 48 3.76 5.89 -18.11
N VAL A 49 2.56 6.39 -17.78
CA VAL A 49 1.39 5.53 -17.54
C VAL A 49 1.05 4.77 -18.83
N THR A 50 1.35 3.47 -18.87
CA THR A 50 1.21 2.64 -20.09
C THR A 50 0.22 1.50 -19.95
N GLN A 51 -0.35 1.29 -18.76
CA GLN A 51 -1.26 0.18 -18.47
C GLN A 51 -2.41 0.64 -17.57
N HIS A 52 -3.60 0.08 -17.79
CA HIS A 52 -4.79 0.36 -16.99
C HIS A 52 -5.56 -0.94 -16.68
N PRO A 53 -6.15 -1.08 -15.49
CA PRO A 53 -6.04 -0.16 -14.37
C PRO A 53 -4.62 -0.16 -13.77
N SER A 54 -4.13 1.00 -13.32
CA SER A 54 -2.81 1.10 -12.67
C SER A 54 -2.77 2.04 -11.44
N ALA A 55 -3.93 2.49 -10.96
CA ALA A 55 -4.02 3.23 -9.70
C ALA A 55 -3.84 2.27 -8.50
N LEU A 56 -4.88 2.07 -7.68
CA LEU A 56 -4.78 1.15 -6.53
C LEU A 56 -4.76 -0.33 -6.93
N HIS A 57 -5.31 -0.67 -8.10
CA HIS A 57 -5.42 -2.06 -8.59
C HIS A 57 -4.82 -2.20 -9.98
N THR A 58 -4.20 -3.34 -10.24
CA THR A 58 -3.68 -3.72 -11.56
C THR A 58 -4.49 -4.84 -12.22
N ALA A 59 -4.27 -5.08 -13.52
CA ALA A 59 -4.82 -6.27 -14.20
C ALA A 59 -4.38 -7.60 -13.54
N SER A 60 -3.16 -7.63 -13.00
CA SER A 60 -2.64 -8.79 -12.26
C SER A 60 -3.38 -9.02 -10.94
N ASP A 61 -3.79 -7.93 -10.27
CA ASP A 61 -4.58 -8.03 -9.04
C ASP A 61 -5.97 -8.59 -9.32
N PHE A 62 -6.62 -8.16 -10.40
CA PHE A 62 -7.92 -8.73 -10.79
C PHE A 62 -7.83 -10.19 -11.21
N SER A 63 -6.75 -10.59 -11.87
CA SER A 63 -6.49 -11.99 -12.18
C SER A 63 -6.32 -12.82 -10.91
N ARG A 64 -5.58 -12.31 -9.92
CA ARG A 64 -5.44 -12.94 -8.59
C ARG A 64 -6.79 -13.03 -7.88
N MET A 65 -7.52 -11.92 -7.73
CA MET A 65 -8.81 -11.86 -7.06
C MET A 65 -9.81 -12.84 -7.67
N THR A 66 -9.93 -12.86 -8.99
CA THR A 66 -10.80 -13.80 -9.71
C THR A 66 -10.41 -15.25 -9.44
N SER A 67 -9.12 -15.56 -9.48
CA SER A 67 -8.61 -16.92 -9.24
C SER A 67 -8.92 -17.41 -7.82
N VAL A 68 -8.58 -16.61 -6.80
CA VAL A 68 -8.79 -17.01 -5.39
C VAL A 68 -10.28 -17.10 -5.02
N VAL A 69 -11.12 -16.23 -5.57
CA VAL A 69 -12.58 -16.27 -5.37
C VAL A 69 -13.21 -17.49 -6.06
N ASN A 70 -12.86 -17.75 -7.32
CA ASN A 70 -13.41 -18.91 -8.05
C ASN A 70 -12.98 -20.25 -7.42
N ALA A 71 -11.79 -20.28 -6.82
CA ALA A 71 -11.29 -21.43 -6.09
C ALA A 71 -11.82 -21.53 -4.64
N GLY A 72 -12.57 -20.54 -4.14
CA GLY A 72 -13.08 -20.52 -2.77
C GLY A 72 -12.00 -20.48 -1.70
N LEU A 73 -10.85 -19.86 -1.99
CA LEU A 73 -9.70 -19.86 -1.09
C LEU A 73 -9.88 -18.86 0.04
N GLN A 74 -9.61 -19.31 1.26
CA GLN A 74 -9.56 -18.44 2.43
C GLN A 74 -8.18 -17.76 2.55
N PRO A 75 -8.12 -16.52 3.07
CA PRO A 75 -9.24 -15.72 3.60
C PRO A 75 -9.92 -14.82 2.54
N TRP A 76 -9.52 -14.88 1.27
CA TRP A 76 -10.11 -14.04 0.21
C TRP A 76 -11.61 -14.28 0.02
N GLN A 77 -12.07 -15.52 0.24
CA GLN A 77 -13.49 -15.86 0.17
C GLN A 77 -14.31 -15.12 1.24
N ASP A 78 -13.77 -14.92 2.45
CA ASP A 78 -14.44 -14.10 3.48
C ASP A 78 -14.51 -12.63 3.07
N GLY A 79 -13.44 -12.09 2.46
CA GLY A 79 -13.44 -10.73 1.90
C GLY A 79 -14.46 -10.56 0.78
N TRP A 80 -14.59 -11.57 -0.10
CA TRP A 80 -15.61 -11.61 -1.14
C TRP A 80 -17.03 -11.69 -0.58
N ALA A 81 -17.25 -12.52 0.45
CA ALA A 81 -18.54 -12.61 1.13
C ALA A 81 -18.94 -11.28 1.78
N LYS A 82 -17.99 -10.56 2.40
CA LYS A 82 -18.22 -9.21 2.92
C LYS A 82 -18.65 -8.23 1.83
N LEU A 83 -17.97 -8.23 0.68
CA LEU A 83 -18.36 -7.40 -0.46
C LEU A 83 -19.78 -7.71 -0.93
N LEU A 84 -20.14 -9.00 -1.08
CA LEU A 84 -21.48 -9.38 -1.52
C LEU A 84 -22.59 -9.01 -0.54
N ALA A 85 -22.30 -8.98 0.76
CA ALA A 85 -23.25 -8.65 1.81
C ALA A 85 -23.51 -7.13 1.93
N ASN A 86 -22.59 -6.28 1.45
CA ASN A 86 -22.71 -4.84 1.58
C ASN A 86 -23.81 -4.27 0.66
N SER A 87 -24.64 -3.38 1.19
CA SER A 87 -25.76 -2.76 0.45
C SER A 87 -25.30 -1.89 -0.71
N HIS A 88 -24.11 -1.28 -0.61
CA HIS A 88 -23.51 -0.48 -1.68
C HIS A 88 -23.06 -1.33 -2.86
N ALA A 89 -22.79 -2.63 -2.66
CA ALA A 89 -22.36 -3.54 -3.70
C ALA A 89 -23.51 -4.08 -4.58
N GLN A 90 -24.76 -3.65 -4.34
CA GLN A 90 -25.92 -4.16 -5.07
C GLN A 90 -26.17 -3.36 -6.36
N SER A 91 -26.47 -4.06 -7.47
CA SER A 91 -26.66 -3.44 -8.79
C SER A 91 -27.95 -2.60 -8.92
N GLY A 92 -28.79 -2.56 -7.89
CA GLY A 92 -29.99 -1.73 -7.85
C GLY A 92 -29.77 -0.32 -7.30
N TRP A 93 -28.52 0.08 -7.04
CA TRP A 93 -28.20 1.40 -6.48
C TRP A 93 -28.60 2.54 -7.43
N THR A 94 -29.28 3.56 -6.90
CA THR A 94 -29.66 4.77 -7.64
C THR A 94 -28.78 5.92 -7.19
N PRO A 95 -27.95 6.51 -8.07
CA PRO A 95 -27.09 7.63 -7.71
C PRO A 95 -27.92 8.89 -7.40
N ASN A 96 -27.36 9.77 -6.56
CA ASN A 96 -27.96 11.04 -6.16
C ASN A 96 -26.97 12.20 -6.35
N PRO A 97 -26.53 12.49 -7.59
CA PRO A 97 -25.49 13.47 -7.82
C PRO A 97 -25.92 14.88 -7.43
N GLN A 98 -24.99 15.66 -6.89
CA GLN A 98 -25.22 17.03 -6.45
C GLN A 98 -24.40 18.00 -7.30
N ALA A 99 -24.98 19.15 -7.67
CA ALA A 99 -24.26 20.18 -8.41
C ALA A 99 -23.13 20.80 -7.59
N THR A 100 -23.37 20.97 -6.28
CA THR A 100 -22.39 21.40 -5.30
C THR A 100 -22.36 20.42 -4.14
N VAL A 101 -21.16 19.99 -3.74
CA VAL A 101 -20.93 19.23 -2.51
C VAL A 101 -20.38 20.14 -1.42
N TYR A 102 -21.09 20.24 -0.31
CA TYR A 102 -20.74 21.03 0.86
C TYR A 102 -20.17 20.15 1.97
N ARG A 103 -19.05 20.58 2.55
CA ARG A 103 -18.51 20.05 3.81
C ARG A 103 -17.98 21.20 4.69
N GLY A 104 -18.54 21.31 5.89
CA GLY A 104 -18.24 22.40 6.80
C GLY A 104 -18.78 23.76 6.32
N SER A 105 -19.95 23.76 5.68
CA SER A 105 -20.56 25.01 5.17
C SER A 105 -21.53 25.65 6.18
N ASP A 106 -21.84 26.94 6.00
CA ASP A 106 -22.96 27.60 6.69
C ASP A 106 -24.34 27.12 6.17
N SER A 107 -24.37 26.47 5.01
CA SER A 107 -25.51 25.66 4.53
C SER A 107 -25.50 24.25 5.14
N SER A 108 -26.50 23.42 4.83
CA SER A 108 -26.51 22.02 5.27
C SER A 108 -25.46 21.20 4.50
N ASP A 109 -24.55 20.56 5.21
CA ASP A 109 -23.59 19.59 4.67
C ASP A 109 -24.32 18.46 3.90
N ASN A 110 -23.80 18.11 2.72
CA ASN A 110 -24.37 17.06 1.87
C ASN A 110 -23.32 16.08 1.31
N TYR A 111 -22.06 16.18 1.75
CA TYR A 111 -20.97 15.28 1.34
C TYR A 111 -21.24 13.80 1.65
N GLY A 112 -22.19 13.53 2.54
CA GLY A 112 -22.81 12.22 2.77
C GLY A 112 -23.21 11.53 1.49
N THR A 113 -23.91 12.25 0.62
CA THR A 113 -24.40 11.74 -0.65
C THR A 113 -23.25 11.31 -1.57
N LEU A 114 -22.16 12.07 -1.59
CA LEU A 114 -21.01 11.79 -2.44
C LEU A 114 -20.30 10.49 -2.02
N TYR A 115 -19.95 10.32 -0.74
CA TYR A 115 -19.18 9.14 -0.35
C TYR A 115 -19.96 7.82 -0.46
N ASN A 116 -21.29 7.86 -0.29
CA ASN A 116 -22.14 6.67 -0.46
C ASN A 116 -22.15 6.24 -1.94
N ASP A 117 -22.30 7.20 -2.86
CA ASP A 117 -22.27 6.91 -4.29
C ASP A 117 -20.89 6.44 -4.76
N ILE A 118 -19.80 7.02 -4.23
CA ILE A 118 -18.43 6.54 -4.52
C ILE A 118 -18.23 5.11 -4.03
N ALA A 119 -18.67 4.80 -2.81
CA ALA A 119 -18.61 3.44 -2.27
C ALA A 119 -19.39 2.46 -3.15
N ALA A 120 -20.60 2.83 -3.59
CA ALA A 120 -21.42 2.02 -4.48
C ALA A 120 -20.78 1.81 -5.86
N ALA A 121 -20.19 2.85 -6.45
CA ALA A 121 -19.49 2.77 -7.72
C ALA A 121 -18.27 1.83 -7.64
N TYR A 122 -17.43 2.00 -6.61
CA TYR A 122 -16.25 1.16 -6.42
C TYR A 122 -16.61 -0.30 -6.16
N GLN A 123 -17.56 -0.56 -5.26
CA GLN A 123 -17.96 -1.93 -4.89
C GLN A 123 -18.63 -2.67 -6.06
N ASN A 124 -19.51 -2.01 -6.82
CA ASN A 124 -20.07 -2.59 -8.04
C ASN A 124 -18.98 -2.78 -9.12
N GLY A 125 -18.01 -1.87 -9.22
CA GLY A 125 -16.85 -2.01 -10.09
C GLY A 125 -16.00 -3.25 -9.75
N LEU A 126 -15.75 -3.51 -8.46
CA LEU A 126 -15.09 -4.74 -8.01
C LEU A 126 -15.86 -6.00 -8.41
N ARG A 127 -17.19 -6.02 -8.17
CA ARG A 127 -18.03 -7.17 -8.56
C ARG A 127 -17.99 -7.41 -10.07
N TRP A 128 -18.01 -6.35 -10.87
CA TRP A 128 -17.87 -6.45 -12.32
C TRP A 128 -16.51 -7.03 -12.72
N LYS A 129 -15.40 -6.48 -12.19
CA LYS A 129 -14.05 -6.93 -12.55
C LYS A 129 -13.75 -8.37 -12.11
N ILE A 130 -14.25 -8.80 -10.95
CA ILE A 130 -13.93 -10.10 -10.36
C ILE A 130 -14.85 -11.21 -10.88
N SER A 131 -16.16 -10.93 -11.00
CA SER A 131 -17.18 -11.95 -11.33
C SER A 131 -17.84 -11.77 -12.70
N GLN A 132 -17.44 -10.75 -13.47
CA GLN A 132 -18.03 -10.39 -14.75
C GLN A 132 -19.54 -10.10 -14.67
N ASN A 133 -20.03 -9.66 -13.51
CA ASN A 133 -21.42 -9.29 -13.34
C ASN A 133 -21.74 -8.01 -14.11
N ALA A 134 -22.42 -8.14 -15.25
CA ALA A 134 -22.73 -7.03 -16.15
C ALA A 134 -23.66 -5.99 -15.51
N ALA A 135 -24.60 -6.41 -14.64
CA ALA A 135 -25.50 -5.48 -13.97
C ALA A 135 -24.72 -4.56 -13.02
N CYS A 136 -23.79 -5.10 -12.23
CA CYS A 136 -22.90 -4.30 -11.40
C CYS A 136 -22.03 -3.35 -12.24
N GLY A 137 -21.48 -3.81 -13.36
CA GLY A 137 -20.71 -2.95 -14.28
C GLY A 137 -21.53 -1.75 -14.78
N GLN A 138 -22.78 -2.00 -15.17
CA GLN A 138 -23.70 -0.94 -15.59
C GLN A 138 -24.01 0.03 -14.45
N THR A 139 -24.27 -0.46 -13.22
CA THR A 139 -24.54 0.38 -12.05
C THR A 139 -23.37 1.30 -11.74
N ALA A 140 -22.14 0.77 -11.72
CA ALA A 140 -20.95 1.56 -11.49
C ALA A 140 -20.77 2.66 -12.57
N ALA A 141 -20.93 2.31 -13.85
CA ALA A 141 -20.87 3.27 -14.95
C ALA A 141 -21.95 4.36 -14.83
N ASN A 142 -23.18 4.00 -14.47
CA ASN A 142 -24.28 4.96 -14.27
C ASN A 142 -23.98 5.97 -13.16
N ILE A 143 -23.45 5.51 -12.03
CA ILE A 143 -23.07 6.41 -10.91
C ILE A 143 -22.00 7.38 -11.36
N LEU A 144 -20.90 6.88 -11.96
CA LEU A 144 -19.78 7.71 -12.41
C LEU A 144 -20.23 8.76 -13.44
N ASN A 145 -21.03 8.35 -14.42
CA ASN A 145 -21.57 9.27 -15.44
C ASN A 145 -22.52 10.31 -14.83
N ALA A 146 -23.37 9.92 -13.87
CA ALA A 146 -24.33 10.83 -13.25
C ALA A 146 -23.62 11.99 -12.54
N TRP A 147 -22.55 11.68 -11.80
CA TRP A 147 -21.72 12.70 -11.16
C TRP A 147 -20.90 13.51 -12.17
N ALA A 148 -20.28 12.88 -13.16
CA ALA A 148 -19.51 13.56 -14.21
C ALA A 148 -20.31 14.65 -14.94
N ASN A 149 -21.62 14.43 -15.10
CA ASN A 149 -22.53 15.35 -15.79
C ASN A 149 -23.21 16.38 -14.86
N THR A 150 -23.03 16.28 -13.54
CA THR A 150 -23.78 17.10 -12.58
C THR A 150 -22.87 17.94 -11.68
N LEU A 151 -21.79 17.36 -11.15
CA LEU A 151 -20.96 18.01 -10.15
C LEU A 151 -20.12 19.11 -10.78
N THR A 152 -20.25 20.31 -10.23
CA THR A 152 -19.55 21.50 -10.71
C THR A 152 -18.66 22.13 -9.64
N LYS A 153 -18.91 21.83 -8.35
CA LYS A 153 -18.23 22.51 -7.25
C LYS A 153 -18.16 21.64 -5.98
N ILE A 154 -17.04 21.74 -5.26
CA ILE A 154 -16.92 21.33 -3.85
C ILE A 154 -16.67 22.60 -3.04
N ASP A 155 -17.41 22.79 -1.95
CA ASP A 155 -17.46 24.05 -1.21
C ASP A 155 -17.63 23.84 0.31
N GLY A 156 -17.48 24.90 1.08
CA GLY A 156 -17.53 24.90 2.54
C GLY A 156 -16.32 25.59 3.17
N ASN A 157 -16.12 25.40 4.47
CA ASN A 157 -14.94 25.88 5.18
C ASN A 157 -13.69 25.07 4.79
N ALA A 158 -12.65 25.04 5.63
CA ALA A 158 -11.44 24.25 5.36
C ALA A 158 -11.74 22.77 5.05
N ASP A 159 -12.80 22.18 5.61
CA ASP A 159 -13.14 20.76 5.40
C ASP A 159 -13.49 20.43 3.95
N ARG A 160 -13.75 21.42 3.08
CA ARG A 160 -13.86 21.20 1.63
C ARG A 160 -12.60 20.54 1.03
N PHE A 161 -11.42 20.78 1.61
CA PHE A 161 -10.18 20.13 1.20
C PHE A 161 -10.13 18.67 1.64
N LEU A 162 -10.70 18.32 2.80
CA LEU A 162 -10.88 16.92 3.18
C LEU A 162 -11.87 16.22 2.24
N ALA A 163 -12.95 16.89 1.83
CA ALA A 163 -13.86 16.34 0.82
C ALA A 163 -13.16 16.13 -0.53
N ALA A 164 -12.41 17.13 -1.01
CA ALA A 164 -11.69 17.04 -2.27
C ALA A 164 -10.60 15.96 -2.24
N GLY A 165 -9.85 15.83 -1.14
CA GLY A 165 -8.79 14.84 -0.99
C GLY A 165 -9.32 13.42 -0.81
N ILE A 166 -10.09 13.19 0.26
CA ILE A 166 -10.57 11.84 0.63
C ILE A 166 -11.47 11.28 -0.45
N TYR A 167 -12.42 12.05 -0.96
CA TYR A 167 -13.35 11.53 -1.97
C TYR A 167 -12.74 11.57 -3.37
N GLY A 168 -11.83 12.51 -3.66
CA GLY A 168 -11.18 12.61 -4.96
C GLY A 168 -10.35 11.39 -5.33
N TYR A 169 -9.49 10.90 -4.42
CA TYR A 169 -8.69 9.70 -4.72
C TYR A 169 -9.58 8.46 -4.90
N GLN A 170 -10.63 8.33 -4.07
CA GLN A 170 -11.55 7.20 -4.13
C GLN A 170 -12.34 7.20 -5.44
N PHE A 171 -12.80 8.38 -5.86
CA PHE A 171 -13.58 8.52 -7.07
C PHE A 171 -12.73 8.26 -8.32
N ALA A 172 -11.49 8.77 -8.34
CA ALA A 172 -10.53 8.49 -9.41
C ALA A 172 -10.26 6.99 -9.54
N ASN A 173 -10.09 6.29 -8.41
CA ASN A 173 -9.90 4.84 -8.41
C ASN A 173 -11.13 4.09 -8.94
N ALA A 174 -12.35 4.49 -8.55
CA ALA A 174 -13.57 3.91 -9.10
C ALA A 174 -13.70 4.14 -10.63
N GLY A 175 -13.38 5.34 -11.12
CA GLY A 175 -13.33 5.65 -12.55
C GLY A 175 -12.28 4.83 -13.30
N GLU A 176 -11.10 4.65 -12.70
CA GLU A 176 -10.02 3.85 -13.28
C GLU A 176 -10.41 2.36 -13.42
N LEU A 177 -11.15 1.81 -12.45
CA LEU A 177 -11.71 0.46 -12.59
C LEU A 177 -12.62 0.36 -13.81
N MET A 178 -13.47 1.37 -14.03
CA MET A 178 -14.48 1.33 -15.09
C MET A 178 -13.94 1.67 -16.48
N ARG A 179 -12.65 2.00 -16.62
CA ARG A 179 -12.03 2.23 -17.92
C ARG A 179 -12.27 1.04 -18.87
N GLY A 180 -12.71 1.35 -20.09
CA GLY A 180 -13.04 0.38 -21.13
C GLY A 180 -14.45 -0.21 -21.05
N HIS A 181 -15.24 0.10 -20.01
CA HIS A 181 -16.66 -0.24 -20.00
C HIS A 181 -17.40 0.63 -21.02
N SER A 182 -18.18 0.01 -21.92
CA SER A 182 -18.80 0.70 -23.06
C SER A 182 -19.79 1.81 -22.67
N ALA A 183 -20.45 1.67 -21.53
CA ALA A 183 -21.37 2.69 -21.01
C ALA A 183 -20.69 3.81 -20.23
N PHE A 184 -19.39 3.72 -19.91
CA PHE A 184 -18.72 4.72 -19.08
C PHE A 184 -18.12 5.84 -19.94
N ASP A 185 -18.58 7.08 -19.73
CA ASP A 185 -18.00 8.26 -20.35
C ASP A 185 -16.76 8.71 -19.57
N VAL A 186 -15.64 8.05 -19.89
CA VAL A 186 -14.35 8.32 -19.27
C VAL A 186 -13.89 9.76 -19.51
N THR A 187 -14.25 10.37 -20.65
CA THR A 187 -13.82 11.74 -21.00
C THR A 187 -14.50 12.76 -20.11
N ALA A 188 -15.83 12.70 -19.99
CA ALA A 188 -16.57 13.58 -19.09
C ALA A 188 -16.11 13.40 -17.64
N PHE A 189 -15.87 12.16 -17.21
CA PHE A 189 -15.39 11.88 -15.87
C PHE A 189 -13.99 12.45 -15.59
N LYS A 190 -13.02 12.26 -16.50
CA LYS A 190 -11.67 12.87 -16.40
C LYS A 190 -11.78 14.39 -16.28
N ASN A 191 -12.65 15.03 -17.07
CA ASN A 191 -12.86 16.47 -17.02
C ASN A 191 -13.41 16.94 -15.66
N MET A 192 -14.39 16.24 -15.09
CA MET A 192 -14.88 16.55 -13.73
C MET A 192 -13.76 16.44 -12.69
N MET A 193 -12.96 15.37 -12.73
CA MET A 193 -11.85 15.17 -11.78
C MET A 193 -10.81 16.29 -11.89
N ARG A 194 -10.46 16.71 -13.12
CA ARG A 194 -9.51 17.80 -13.38
C ARG A 194 -10.03 19.17 -13.00
N ASN A 195 -11.31 19.44 -13.23
CA ASN A 195 -11.85 20.80 -13.10
C ASN A 195 -12.47 21.07 -11.73
N VAL A 196 -12.92 20.02 -11.01
CA VAL A 196 -13.59 20.17 -9.71
C VAL A 196 -12.68 19.74 -8.56
N PHE A 197 -12.03 18.58 -8.66
CA PHE A 197 -11.24 18.03 -7.56
C PHE A 197 -9.82 18.57 -7.55
N TYR A 198 -9.09 18.43 -8.65
CA TYR A 198 -7.65 18.77 -8.70
C TYR A 198 -7.32 20.19 -8.19
N PRO A 199 -8.02 21.28 -8.56
CA PRO A 199 -7.63 22.64 -8.17
C PRO A 199 -7.66 22.88 -6.65
N LEU A 200 -8.61 22.25 -5.93
CA LEU A 200 -8.65 22.32 -4.47
C LEU A 200 -7.47 21.57 -3.85
N ASN A 201 -7.16 20.39 -4.36
CA ASN A 201 -6.07 19.56 -3.84
C ASN A 201 -4.72 20.24 -4.06
N ASP A 202 -4.49 20.76 -5.27
CA ASP A 202 -3.29 21.49 -5.66
C ASP A 202 -3.10 22.74 -4.81
N SER A 203 -4.13 23.57 -4.69
CA SER A 203 -4.08 24.77 -3.85
C SER A 203 -3.82 24.44 -2.38
N PHE A 204 -4.34 23.33 -1.86
CA PHE A 204 -4.09 22.95 -0.46
C PHE A 204 -2.63 22.59 -0.23
N LEU A 205 -2.05 21.79 -1.12
CA LEU A 205 -0.65 21.36 -1.01
C LEU A 205 0.33 22.54 -1.18
N ASP A 206 -0.05 23.56 -1.96
CA ASP A 206 0.74 24.77 -2.19
C ASP A 206 0.67 25.77 -1.03
N ASN A 207 -0.54 26.10 -0.55
CA ASN A 207 -0.74 27.24 0.36
C ASN A 207 -1.42 26.91 1.69
N HIS A 208 -1.82 25.66 1.92
CA HIS A 208 -2.49 25.19 3.14
C HIS A 208 -3.65 26.10 3.55
N ASN A 209 -4.49 26.52 2.59
CA ASN A 209 -5.63 27.41 2.83
C ASN A 209 -5.22 28.73 3.54
N GLY A 210 -4.02 29.24 3.24
CA GLY A 210 -3.45 30.45 3.84
C GLY A 210 -3.02 30.32 5.30
N ALA A 211 -2.96 29.10 5.85
CA ALA A 211 -2.56 28.85 7.22
C ALA A 211 -1.02 28.71 7.34
N TYR A 212 -0.52 28.67 8.58
CA TYR A 212 0.84 28.20 8.81
C TYR A 212 1.00 26.76 8.32
N ILE A 213 2.16 26.41 7.78
CA ILE A 213 2.43 25.10 7.17
C ILE A 213 2.17 23.91 8.12
N THR A 214 2.34 24.13 9.43
CA THR A 214 2.12 23.13 10.48
C THR A 214 0.68 23.08 11.01
N ASN A 215 -0.21 23.98 10.56
CA ASN A 215 -1.56 24.12 11.10
C ASN A 215 -2.42 22.86 10.88
N TYR A 216 -2.29 22.23 9.71
CA TYR A 216 -3.06 21.03 9.37
C TYR A 216 -2.27 19.76 9.66
N TRP A 217 -2.97 18.72 10.10
CA TRP A 217 -2.39 17.41 10.39
C TRP A 217 -1.97 16.66 9.13
N ALA A 218 -1.04 15.70 9.26
CA ALA A 218 -0.55 14.90 8.15
C ALA A 218 -1.66 14.30 7.25
N SER A 219 -2.80 13.88 7.83
CA SER A 219 -3.93 13.33 7.05
C SER A 219 -4.47 14.29 5.98
N TRP A 220 -4.39 15.60 6.19
CA TRP A 220 -4.91 16.60 5.26
C TRP A 220 -4.05 16.64 4.00
N ASP A 221 -2.75 16.79 4.16
CA ASP A 221 -1.78 16.73 3.07
C ASP A 221 -1.86 15.37 2.35
N LEU A 222 -1.91 14.27 3.11
CA LEU A 222 -1.94 12.92 2.54
C LEU A 222 -3.18 12.66 1.67
N CYS A 223 -4.37 13.11 2.08
CA CYS A 223 -5.58 12.89 1.27
C CYS A 223 -5.59 13.76 0.00
N ASN A 224 -5.09 15.01 0.08
CA ASN A 224 -4.98 15.86 -1.09
C ASN A 224 -3.90 15.34 -2.06
N MET A 225 -2.76 14.87 -1.55
CA MET A 225 -1.71 14.21 -2.33
C MET A 225 -2.20 12.91 -2.98
N ALA A 226 -2.95 12.07 -2.25
CA ALA A 226 -3.56 10.87 -2.80
C ALA A 226 -4.51 11.18 -3.96
N SER A 227 -5.30 12.27 -3.84
CA SER A 227 -6.19 12.72 -4.89
C SER A 227 -5.43 13.19 -6.13
N VAL A 228 -4.40 14.03 -5.97
CA VAL A 228 -3.54 14.48 -7.08
C VAL A 228 -2.92 13.29 -7.81
N LEU A 229 -2.36 12.33 -7.06
CA LEU A 229 -1.76 11.11 -7.64
C LEU A 229 -2.79 10.29 -8.42
N ALA A 230 -3.95 10.01 -7.82
CA ALA A 230 -4.99 9.20 -8.45
C ALA A 230 -5.57 9.88 -9.70
N ILE A 231 -5.76 11.21 -9.67
CA ILE A 231 -6.21 12.00 -10.82
C ILE A 231 -5.17 12.01 -11.93
N GLY A 232 -3.88 12.13 -11.59
CA GLY A 232 -2.78 12.01 -12.55
C GLY A 232 -2.81 10.68 -13.29
N ILE A 233 -2.92 9.56 -12.55
CA ILE A 233 -3.00 8.22 -13.13
C ILE A 233 -4.25 8.06 -14.01
N LEU A 234 -5.42 8.48 -13.52
CA LEU A 234 -6.67 8.43 -14.30
C LEU A 234 -6.59 9.29 -15.57
N CYS A 235 -5.94 10.45 -15.51
CA CYS A 235 -5.85 11.37 -16.63
C CYS A 235 -4.68 11.09 -17.57
N ASP A 236 -3.89 10.06 -17.29
CA ASP A 236 -2.67 9.72 -18.04
C ASP A 236 -1.71 10.93 -18.05
N ASP A 237 -1.59 11.64 -16.92
CA ASP A 237 -0.76 12.84 -16.73
C ASP A 237 0.36 12.60 -15.72
N ASP A 238 1.54 12.28 -16.26
CA ASP A 238 2.75 12.04 -15.49
C ASP A 238 3.22 13.29 -14.71
N THR A 239 2.79 14.49 -15.09
CA THR A 239 3.14 15.72 -14.36
C THR A 239 2.51 15.72 -12.97
N LEU A 240 1.23 15.33 -12.87
CA LEU A 240 0.54 15.22 -11.59
C LEU A 240 1.04 14.04 -10.76
N VAL A 241 1.39 12.92 -11.42
CA VAL A 241 2.05 11.79 -10.74
C VAL A 241 3.38 12.24 -10.13
N GLY A 242 4.21 12.93 -10.92
CA GLY A 242 5.48 13.50 -10.47
C GLY A 242 5.32 14.52 -9.36
N GLN A 243 4.30 15.39 -9.44
CA GLN A 243 3.97 16.36 -8.38
C GLN A 243 3.70 15.66 -7.04
N ALA A 244 2.85 14.63 -7.03
CA ALA A 244 2.53 13.92 -5.79
C ALA A 244 3.75 13.16 -5.23
N VAL A 245 4.56 12.54 -6.10
CA VAL A 245 5.80 11.85 -5.70
C VAL A 245 6.83 12.85 -5.14
N ASP A 246 6.97 14.02 -5.76
CA ASP A 246 7.85 15.07 -5.26
C ASP A 246 7.38 15.59 -3.90
N TYR A 247 6.08 15.87 -3.75
CA TYR A 247 5.50 16.31 -2.48
C TYR A 247 5.71 15.28 -1.37
N PHE A 248 5.54 13.99 -1.66
CA PHE A 248 5.80 12.93 -0.68
C PHE A 248 7.23 12.99 -0.14
N ASN A 249 8.22 13.25 -0.99
CA ASN A 249 9.64 13.24 -0.61
C ASN A 249 10.12 14.59 -0.06
N ASN A 250 9.62 15.70 -0.60
CA ASN A 250 10.20 17.04 -0.43
C ASN A 250 9.16 18.10 -0.01
N GLY A 251 7.90 17.74 0.16
CA GLY A 251 6.83 18.67 0.53
C GLY A 251 7.07 19.33 1.88
N ALA A 252 6.74 20.61 1.98
CA ALA A 252 6.92 21.39 3.21
C ALA A 252 5.87 21.05 4.29
N GLY A 253 4.72 20.50 3.89
CA GLY A 253 3.60 20.21 4.80
C GLY A 253 3.75 18.90 5.58
N ASN A 254 2.83 18.68 6.52
CA ASN A 254 2.91 17.57 7.47
C ASN A 254 2.71 16.19 6.84
N GLY A 255 2.26 16.09 5.59
CA GLY A 255 2.07 14.81 4.89
C GLY A 255 3.28 14.28 4.12
N SER A 256 4.35 15.07 3.98
CA SER A 256 5.60 14.55 3.40
C SER A 256 6.27 13.57 4.37
N LEU A 257 7.08 12.65 3.85
CA LEU A 257 7.56 11.47 4.58
C LEU A 257 8.26 11.83 5.90
N GLU A 258 9.16 12.81 5.89
CA GLU A 258 9.92 13.18 7.10
C GLU A 258 9.06 13.95 8.11
N ASN A 259 8.10 14.75 7.64
CA ASN A 259 7.22 15.52 8.52
C ASN A 259 6.10 14.67 9.11
N ALA A 260 5.58 13.70 8.35
CA ALA A 260 4.59 12.72 8.81
C ALA A 260 5.18 11.71 9.80
N ILE A 261 6.50 11.47 9.71
CA ILE A 261 7.24 10.51 10.55
C ILE A 261 8.51 11.16 11.12
N PRO A 262 8.35 12.16 12.01
CA PRO A 262 9.43 13.05 12.43
C PRO A 262 10.50 12.37 13.29
N TYR A 263 10.14 11.32 14.04
CA TYR A 263 11.05 10.69 15.01
C TYR A 263 11.23 9.20 14.72
N VAL A 264 12.48 8.76 14.55
CA VAL A 264 12.84 7.36 14.32
C VAL A 264 13.54 6.80 15.56
N TYR A 265 12.97 5.75 16.15
CA TYR A 265 13.53 5.02 17.29
C TYR A 265 14.28 3.79 16.79
N ALA A 266 15.48 4.02 16.25
CA ALA A 266 16.25 3.00 15.52
C ALA A 266 16.51 1.73 16.33
N SER A 267 16.75 1.85 17.64
CA SER A 267 16.98 0.70 18.54
C SER A 267 15.76 -0.21 18.72
N GLU A 268 14.56 0.30 18.48
CA GLU A 268 13.30 -0.44 18.60
C GLU A 268 12.72 -0.85 17.25
N GLY A 269 13.27 -0.34 16.14
CA GLY A 269 12.69 -0.52 14.80
C GLY A 269 11.36 0.20 14.61
N LEU A 270 11.10 1.25 15.39
CA LEU A 270 9.84 2.00 15.39
C LEU A 270 10.05 3.45 14.94
N ALA A 271 8.98 4.12 14.52
CA ALA A 271 9.00 5.55 14.25
C ALA A 271 7.66 6.21 14.63
N GLN A 272 7.71 7.37 15.27
CA GLN A 272 6.52 8.08 15.73
C GLN A 272 5.76 8.66 14.54
N TRP A 273 4.46 8.37 14.47
CA TRP A 273 3.55 9.03 13.52
C TRP A 273 3.16 10.43 14.03
N GLN A 274 3.14 11.42 13.14
CA GLN A 274 2.92 12.84 13.49
C GLN A 274 1.60 13.09 14.24
N GLU A 275 0.54 12.33 13.96
CA GLU A 275 -0.75 12.49 14.67
C GLU A 275 -0.87 11.67 15.97
N SER A 276 0.18 10.95 16.38
CA SER A 276 0.10 10.02 17.52
C SER A 276 -0.27 10.70 18.85
N GLY A 277 0.05 11.98 19.02
CA GLY A 277 -0.31 12.75 20.22
C GLY A 277 -1.79 13.14 20.28
N ARG A 278 -2.50 13.10 19.14
CA ARG A 278 -3.88 13.56 19.01
C ARG A 278 -4.88 12.48 19.45
N ASP A 279 -5.05 11.45 18.63
CA ASP A 279 -5.91 10.29 18.88
C ASP A 279 -5.61 9.17 17.88
N GLN A 280 -6.07 7.94 18.18
CA GLN A 280 -5.79 6.78 17.33
C GLN A 280 -6.69 6.70 16.10
N GLY A 281 -7.86 7.34 16.13
CA GLY A 281 -8.76 7.40 14.99
C GLY A 281 -8.12 8.11 13.79
N HIS A 282 -7.46 9.24 14.03
CA HIS A 282 -6.75 10.00 13.00
C HIS A 282 -5.36 9.45 12.71
N THR A 283 -4.66 8.92 13.73
CA THR A 283 -3.40 8.21 13.51
C THR A 283 -3.57 7.06 12.51
N THR A 284 -4.60 6.23 12.67
CA THR A 284 -4.87 5.11 11.76
C THR A 284 -5.39 5.57 10.38
N LEU A 285 -6.12 6.68 10.30
CA LEU A 285 -6.46 7.34 9.03
C LEU A 285 -5.20 7.73 8.26
N GLY A 286 -4.26 8.41 8.91
CA GLY A 286 -3.00 8.84 8.32
C GLY A 286 -2.17 7.67 7.77
N ILE A 287 -2.06 6.58 8.54
CA ILE A 287 -1.43 5.33 8.10
C ILE A 287 -2.11 4.77 6.84
N GLY A 288 -3.45 4.74 6.81
CA GLY A 288 -4.19 4.31 5.63
C GLY A 288 -3.94 5.19 4.40
N LEU A 289 -3.94 6.51 4.58
CA LEU A 289 -3.72 7.48 3.49
C LEU A 289 -2.28 7.42 2.94
N MET A 290 -1.27 7.27 3.79
CA MET A 290 0.09 7.07 3.31
C MET A 290 0.23 5.71 2.59
N GLY A 291 -0.44 4.68 3.09
CA GLY A 291 -0.50 3.36 2.45
C GLY A 291 -1.03 3.41 1.02
N ILE A 292 -2.14 4.11 0.77
CA ILE A 292 -2.69 4.25 -0.59
C ILE A 292 -1.78 5.06 -1.52
N VAL A 293 -1.10 6.11 -1.01
CA VAL A 293 -0.14 6.90 -1.80
C VAL A 293 1.01 6.01 -2.22
N CYS A 294 1.58 5.25 -1.28
CA CYS A 294 2.65 4.32 -1.57
C CYS A 294 2.25 3.21 -2.55
N GLU A 295 1.05 2.63 -2.44
CA GLU A 295 0.61 1.57 -3.36
C GLU A 295 0.30 2.10 -4.77
N MET A 296 -0.38 3.24 -4.89
CA MET A 296 -0.61 3.86 -6.19
C MET A 296 0.73 4.22 -6.86
N ALA A 297 1.67 4.82 -6.11
CA ALA A 297 2.99 5.14 -6.63
C ALA A 297 3.79 3.88 -7.00
N TRP A 298 3.69 2.79 -6.22
CA TRP A 298 4.32 1.52 -6.53
C TRP A 298 3.85 0.96 -7.87
N ASN A 299 2.55 1.04 -8.16
CA ASN A 299 1.99 0.58 -9.44
C ASN A 299 2.41 1.46 -10.63
N GLN A 300 2.91 2.68 -10.37
CA GLN A 300 3.56 3.54 -11.35
C GLN A 300 5.10 3.36 -11.40
N GLY A 301 5.67 2.46 -10.61
CA GLY A 301 7.11 2.16 -10.58
C GLY A 301 7.92 2.97 -9.57
N TYR A 302 7.28 3.74 -8.69
CA TYR A 302 7.95 4.49 -7.62
C TYR A 302 7.91 3.71 -6.30
N ASP A 303 9.07 3.30 -5.77
CA ASP A 303 9.17 2.60 -4.47
C ASP A 303 9.16 3.59 -3.29
N LEU A 304 7.99 4.19 -3.02
CA LEU A 304 7.80 5.07 -1.86
C LEU A 304 7.75 4.29 -0.53
N TYR A 305 7.35 3.01 -0.56
CA TYR A 305 7.35 2.14 0.61
C TYR A 305 8.76 1.90 1.17
N GLY A 306 9.76 1.81 0.28
CA GLY A 306 11.17 1.61 0.60
C GLY A 306 11.91 2.88 1.04
N ALA A 307 11.29 4.05 0.92
CA ALA A 307 11.92 5.33 1.21
C ALA A 307 12.45 5.41 2.65
N ASP A 308 13.60 6.07 2.78
CA ASP A 308 14.33 6.26 4.04
C ASP A 308 14.43 4.97 4.89
N SER A 309 14.94 3.91 4.26
CA SER A 309 15.12 2.60 4.90
C SER A 309 13.83 2.06 5.52
N ASN A 310 12.74 2.07 4.74
CA ASN A 310 11.39 1.70 5.14
C ASN A 310 10.88 2.51 6.35
N ARG A 311 11.05 3.83 6.36
CA ARG A 311 10.58 4.71 7.47
C ARG A 311 9.08 4.52 7.73
N PHE A 312 8.29 4.36 6.68
CA PHE A 312 6.85 4.12 6.80
C PHE A 312 6.52 2.77 7.46
N LEU A 313 7.26 1.69 7.19
CA LEU A 313 7.09 0.42 7.92
C LEU A 313 7.30 0.59 9.42
N LYS A 314 8.32 1.35 9.83
CA LYS A 314 8.60 1.61 11.25
C LYS A 314 7.44 2.36 11.93
N ALA A 315 6.79 3.27 11.20
CA ALA A 315 5.58 3.95 11.68
C ALA A 315 4.36 3.03 11.73
N CYS A 316 4.19 2.15 10.74
CA CYS A 316 3.14 1.13 10.78
C CYS A 316 3.29 0.20 11.99
N GLU A 317 4.51 -0.29 12.26
CA GLU A 317 4.81 -1.11 13.44
C GLU A 317 4.56 -0.36 14.74
N TYR A 318 4.93 0.93 14.81
CA TYR A 318 4.68 1.79 15.95
C TYR A 318 3.18 1.92 16.26
N VAL A 319 2.39 2.30 15.26
CA VAL A 319 0.94 2.52 15.42
C VAL A 319 0.23 1.20 15.72
N ALA A 320 0.59 0.11 15.03
CA ALA A 320 0.03 -1.21 15.30
C ALA A 320 0.38 -1.69 16.72
N LYS A 321 1.64 -1.55 17.16
CA LYS A 321 2.09 -1.92 18.51
C LYS A 321 1.26 -1.20 19.57
N TYR A 322 1.08 0.12 19.42
CA TYR A 322 0.28 0.88 20.37
C TYR A 322 -1.19 0.44 20.39
N ASN A 323 -1.82 0.26 19.22
CA ASN A 323 -3.23 -0.14 19.12
C ASN A 323 -3.49 -1.59 19.55
N LEU A 324 -2.47 -2.44 19.58
CA LEU A 324 -2.52 -3.78 20.17
C LEU A 324 -2.43 -3.78 21.71
N GLY A 325 -2.36 -2.60 22.34
CA GLY A 325 -2.34 -2.44 23.80
C GLY A 325 -0.94 -2.36 24.41
N TYR A 326 0.13 -2.34 23.62
CA TYR A 326 1.50 -2.19 24.12
C TYR A 326 1.93 -0.73 24.20
N ASP A 327 2.92 -0.43 25.03
CA ASP A 327 3.52 0.90 25.08
C ASP A 327 4.52 1.12 23.94
N VAL A 328 4.69 2.39 23.57
CA VAL A 328 5.62 2.86 22.55
C VAL A 328 6.37 4.08 23.07
N PRO A 329 7.63 4.30 22.64
CA PRO A 329 8.36 5.53 22.94
C PRO A 329 7.62 6.74 22.38
N PHE A 330 7.75 7.91 23.00
CA PHE A 330 7.16 9.14 22.47
C PHE A 330 8.10 10.30 22.70
N THR A 331 8.34 11.08 21.64
CA THR A 331 9.10 12.32 21.68
C THR A 331 8.09 13.47 21.69
N PRO A 332 8.03 14.27 22.77
CA PRO A 332 7.16 15.43 22.84
C PRO A 332 7.41 16.42 21.70
N TYR A 333 6.34 17.05 21.22
CA TYR A 333 6.42 18.03 20.13
C TYR A 333 5.36 19.13 20.29
N THR A 334 5.62 20.26 19.66
CA THR A 334 4.74 21.42 19.63
C THR A 334 4.35 21.74 18.19
N VAL A 335 3.07 21.99 17.96
CA VAL A 335 2.52 22.35 16.66
C VAL A 335 2.11 23.82 16.67
N HIS A 336 2.64 24.61 15.73
CA HIS A 336 2.20 25.98 15.49
C HIS A 336 0.95 25.95 14.62
N VAL A 337 -0.13 26.55 15.13
CA VAL A 337 -1.45 26.58 14.49
C VAL A 337 -1.87 28.02 14.23
N GLY A 338 -2.79 28.20 13.29
CA GLY A 338 -3.31 29.50 12.90
C GLY A 338 -2.98 29.90 11.49
N ALA A 339 -3.25 31.16 11.18
CA ALA A 339 -3.01 31.77 9.89
C ALA A 339 -2.39 33.17 10.06
N PRO A 340 -1.32 33.50 9.30
CA PRO A 340 -0.66 34.79 9.38
C PRO A 340 -1.65 35.96 9.27
N GLY A 341 -1.61 36.87 10.25
CA GLY A 341 -2.47 38.05 10.28
C GLY A 341 -3.95 37.79 10.60
N VAL A 342 -4.33 36.55 10.93
CA VAL A 342 -5.70 36.19 11.35
C VAL A 342 -5.73 35.78 12.82
N TRP A 343 -5.01 34.71 13.18
CA TRP A 343 -4.85 34.20 14.55
C TRP A 343 -3.66 33.24 14.62
N GLU A 344 -3.08 33.04 15.81
CA GLU A 344 -1.98 32.09 16.00
C GLU A 344 -2.03 31.43 17.38
N GLY A 345 -1.53 30.20 17.47
CA GLY A 345 -1.58 29.35 18.68
C GLY A 345 -0.58 28.20 18.64
N TRP A 346 -0.34 27.57 19.79
CA TRP A 346 0.62 26.47 19.95
C TRP A 346 -0.06 25.32 20.70
N ASN A 347 -0.03 24.13 20.12
CA ASN A 347 -0.51 22.91 20.76
C ASN A 347 0.68 22.05 21.14
N GLU A 348 0.77 21.67 22.41
CA GLU A 348 1.84 20.80 22.93
C GLU A 348 1.31 19.38 23.15
N TYR A 349 2.11 18.40 22.76
CA TYR A 349 1.81 16.97 22.94
C TYR A 349 3.01 16.33 23.64
N ASP A 350 2.76 15.77 24.83
CA ASP A 350 3.77 15.14 25.69
C ASP A 350 3.65 13.62 25.77
N THR A 351 2.52 13.08 25.30
CA THR A 351 2.17 11.66 25.37
C THR A 351 1.37 11.21 24.14
N VAL A 352 1.29 9.89 23.93
CA VAL A 352 0.45 9.29 22.88
C VAL A 352 -1.03 9.40 23.28
N GLY A 353 -1.88 9.93 22.40
CA GLY A 353 -3.32 10.03 22.60
C GLY A 353 -3.99 8.66 22.59
N ALA A 354 -4.68 8.31 23.69
CA ALA A 354 -5.30 7.00 23.88
C ALA A 354 -6.72 6.89 23.27
N ASP A 355 -7.33 8.00 22.87
CA ASP A 355 -8.69 8.01 22.35
C ASP A 355 -8.81 7.16 21.07
N GLY A 356 -9.78 6.25 21.07
CA GLY A 356 -10.00 5.32 19.96
C GLY A 356 -8.98 4.18 19.85
N ARG A 357 -8.11 3.97 20.85
CA ARG A 357 -7.09 2.91 20.83
C ARG A 357 -7.70 1.51 20.60
N GLY A 358 -7.15 0.78 19.64
CA GLY A 358 -7.61 -0.55 19.26
C GLY A 358 -8.78 -0.57 18.27
N SER A 359 -9.23 0.59 17.79
CA SER A 359 -10.28 0.67 16.76
C SER A 359 -9.80 0.09 15.44
N ILE A 360 -10.64 -0.74 14.82
CA ILE A 360 -10.33 -1.40 13.56
C ILE A 360 -10.81 -0.55 12.38
N ARG A 361 -9.91 -0.31 11.43
CA ARG A 361 -10.17 0.30 10.10
C ARG A 361 -9.64 -0.62 9.00
N PRO A 362 -10.17 -0.54 7.76
CA PRO A 362 -9.72 -1.38 6.65
C PRO A 362 -8.44 -0.82 6.00
N VAL A 363 -7.34 -0.81 6.76
CA VAL A 363 -6.06 -0.20 6.35
C VAL A 363 -4.89 -1.19 6.37
N TRP A 364 -5.00 -2.26 7.15
CA TRP A 364 -3.83 -3.03 7.59
C TRP A 364 -3.49 -4.16 6.63
N GLU A 365 -4.47 -4.70 5.90
CA GLU A 365 -4.19 -5.72 4.89
C GLU A 365 -3.32 -5.20 3.76
N LEU A 366 -3.51 -3.94 3.32
CA LEU A 366 -2.67 -3.33 2.29
C LEU A 366 -1.20 -3.27 2.73
N ILE A 367 -0.98 -2.77 3.95
CA ILE A 367 0.36 -2.60 4.53
C ILE A 367 1.02 -3.96 4.74
N TYR A 368 0.30 -4.92 5.33
CA TYR A 368 0.75 -6.29 5.50
C TYR A 368 1.14 -6.92 4.15
N SER A 369 0.28 -6.79 3.15
CA SER A 369 0.49 -7.37 1.83
C SER A 369 1.71 -6.81 1.13
N HIS A 370 2.01 -5.53 1.29
CA HIS A 370 3.22 -4.94 0.73
C HIS A 370 4.45 -5.45 1.49
N TYR A 371 4.57 -5.13 2.78
CA TYR A 371 5.82 -5.35 3.50
C TYR A 371 6.08 -6.83 3.81
N VAL A 372 5.06 -7.57 4.26
CA VAL A 372 5.19 -8.98 4.61
C VAL A 372 4.98 -9.86 3.38
N GLY A 373 3.90 -9.62 2.63
CA GLY A 373 3.53 -10.41 1.46
C GLY A 373 4.51 -10.27 0.30
N ARG A 374 4.67 -9.03 -0.22
CA ARG A 374 5.47 -8.71 -1.42
C ARG A 374 6.96 -8.62 -1.13
N LYS A 375 7.36 -7.96 -0.03
CA LYS A 375 8.79 -7.72 0.31
C LYS A 375 9.38 -8.76 1.26
N GLY A 376 8.56 -9.62 1.88
CA GLY A 376 9.03 -10.67 2.79
C GLY A 376 9.63 -10.16 4.11
N LEU A 377 9.41 -8.89 4.46
CA LEU A 377 9.95 -8.25 5.66
C LEU A 377 9.22 -8.73 6.92
N SER A 378 9.90 -8.57 8.06
CA SER A 378 9.30 -8.80 9.38
C SER A 378 8.53 -7.56 9.82
N ALA A 379 7.23 -7.72 10.07
CA ALA A 379 6.35 -6.68 10.60
C ALA A 379 5.34 -7.32 11.59
N PRO A 380 5.82 -7.81 12.75
CA PRO A 380 5.00 -8.61 13.67
C PRO A 380 3.75 -7.89 14.19
N TYR A 381 3.83 -6.60 14.51
CA TYR A 381 2.67 -5.88 15.05
C TYR A 381 1.66 -5.57 13.94
N THR A 382 2.12 -5.14 12.77
CA THR A 382 1.30 -4.94 11.58
C THR A 382 0.58 -6.24 11.19
N ALA A 383 1.30 -7.36 11.16
CA ALA A 383 0.73 -8.66 10.82
C ALA A 383 -0.36 -9.09 11.81
N ARG A 384 -0.11 -8.92 13.12
CA ARG A 384 -1.10 -9.24 14.15
C ARG A 384 -2.33 -8.33 14.03
N TYR A 385 -2.13 -7.03 13.81
CA TYR A 385 -3.24 -6.09 13.75
C TYR A 385 -4.08 -6.26 12.47
N ALA A 386 -3.44 -6.55 11.33
CA ALA A 386 -4.13 -6.98 10.11
C ALA A 386 -4.97 -8.24 10.35
N SER A 387 -4.41 -9.25 11.04
CA SER A 387 -5.13 -10.50 11.34
C SER A 387 -6.35 -10.29 12.24
N GLN A 388 -6.31 -9.31 13.15
CA GLN A 388 -7.42 -8.98 14.05
C GLN A 388 -8.59 -8.31 13.32
N GLY A 389 -8.31 -7.51 12.28
CA GLY A 389 -9.33 -6.84 11.46
C GLY A 389 -9.87 -7.67 10.30
N ARG A 390 -9.26 -8.83 10.03
CA ARG A 390 -9.58 -9.69 8.89
C ARG A 390 -10.91 -10.45 9.10
N ALA A 391 -11.77 -10.58 8.08
CA ALA A 391 -11.69 -9.96 6.76
C ALA A 391 -12.04 -8.47 6.80
N GLU A 392 -11.32 -7.63 6.07
CA GLU A 392 -11.64 -6.19 5.94
C GLU A 392 -12.84 -5.96 5.00
N GLY A 393 -13.76 -5.09 5.41
CA GLY A 393 -14.86 -4.56 4.59
C GLY A 393 -14.48 -3.21 3.97
N GLY A 394 -15.46 -2.43 3.52
CA GLY A 394 -15.23 -1.08 2.99
C GLY A 394 -16.30 -0.08 3.42
N GLY A 395 -16.56 0.93 2.58
CA GLY A 395 -17.61 1.92 2.81
C GLY A 395 -18.95 1.27 3.23
N GLY A 396 -19.47 1.67 4.38
CA GLY A 396 -20.69 1.11 4.97
C GLY A 396 -20.48 0.02 6.03
N ASP A 397 -19.27 -0.54 6.17
CA ASP A 397 -18.96 -1.58 7.17
C ASP A 397 -18.38 -1.01 8.49
N TYR A 398 -18.01 0.28 8.51
CA TYR A 398 -17.30 0.93 9.63
C TYR A 398 -18.06 2.13 10.21
N GLY A 399 -19.39 2.08 10.12
CA GLY A 399 -20.31 3.11 10.62
C GLY A 399 -20.86 4.03 9.51
N PRO A 400 -21.95 4.76 9.80
CA PRO A 400 -22.68 5.52 8.78
C PRO A 400 -22.09 6.91 8.49
N ASN A 401 -21.15 7.39 9.30
CA ASN A 401 -20.56 8.73 9.18
C ASN A 401 -19.32 8.71 8.28
N SER A 402 -18.77 9.88 7.93
CA SER A 402 -17.57 10.02 7.07
C SER A 402 -16.45 9.06 7.42
N GLY A 403 -16.18 8.85 8.72
CA GLY A 403 -15.12 7.96 9.19
C GLY A 403 -15.22 6.52 8.65
N GLY A 404 -16.43 6.03 8.39
CA GLY A 404 -16.69 4.72 7.79
C GLY A 404 -16.45 4.65 6.28
N TYR A 405 -16.10 5.78 5.65
CA TYR A 405 -15.90 5.97 4.21
C TYR A 405 -14.57 6.69 3.90
N ASP A 406 -13.68 6.85 4.88
CA ASP A 406 -12.36 7.45 4.66
C ASP A 406 -11.44 6.56 3.78
N GLN A 407 -11.76 5.26 3.68
CA GLN A 407 -11.04 4.25 2.90
C GLN A 407 -11.97 3.44 2.00
N LEU A 408 -11.49 3.08 0.81
CA LEU A 408 -12.18 2.13 -0.10
C LEU A 408 -12.32 0.73 0.53
N GLY A 409 -11.29 0.30 1.27
CA GLY A 409 -11.26 -0.96 2.00
C GLY A 409 -11.21 -2.22 1.13
N PHE A 410 -11.78 -3.30 1.68
CA PHE A 410 -11.76 -4.66 1.18
C PHE A 410 -10.35 -5.25 1.02
N GLY A 411 -9.39 -4.82 1.85
CA GLY A 411 -7.98 -5.21 1.69
C GLY A 411 -7.72 -6.72 1.74
N THR A 412 -8.52 -7.49 2.50
CA THR A 412 -8.43 -8.97 2.49
C THR A 412 -8.72 -9.55 1.11
N LEU A 413 -9.65 -8.97 0.35
CA LEU A 413 -9.93 -9.38 -1.02
C LEU A 413 -8.91 -8.76 -1.99
N THR A 414 -8.74 -7.45 -1.89
CA THR A 414 -8.11 -6.63 -2.93
C THR A 414 -6.60 -6.52 -2.82
N ALA A 415 -6.04 -6.59 -1.62
CA ALA A 415 -4.62 -6.38 -1.39
C ALA A 415 -3.90 -7.64 -0.92
N LEU A 416 -4.57 -8.51 -0.14
CA LEU A 416 -3.96 -9.65 0.53
C LEU A 416 -3.13 -10.49 -0.43
N ARG A 417 -1.83 -10.50 -0.14
CA ARG A 417 -0.84 -11.39 -0.70
C ARG A 417 -0.21 -12.09 0.49
N ASP A 418 -0.52 -13.36 0.66
CA ASP A 418 0.22 -14.16 1.63
C ASP A 418 1.69 -14.19 1.24
N LYS A 419 2.56 -14.45 2.22
CA LYS A 419 4.03 -14.48 2.08
C LYS A 419 4.44 -15.64 1.17
N GLY A 420 4.18 -15.52 -0.12
CA GLY A 420 3.85 -16.72 -0.89
C GLY A 420 3.60 -16.59 -2.39
N SER A 421 3.73 -15.41 -3.02
CA SER A 421 3.71 -15.35 -4.49
C SER A 421 5.14 -15.27 -5.02
N VAL A 422 5.72 -16.41 -5.42
CA VAL A 422 6.93 -16.39 -6.25
C VAL A 422 6.64 -15.70 -7.58
N THR A 423 7.60 -14.94 -8.09
CA THR A 423 7.55 -14.29 -9.41
C THR A 423 8.62 -14.91 -10.30
N ALA A 424 8.60 -14.61 -11.61
CA ALA A 424 9.73 -14.97 -12.46
C ALA A 424 11.04 -14.34 -11.92
N GLY A 425 12.12 -15.12 -11.95
CA GLY A 425 13.43 -14.69 -11.45
C GLY A 425 14.30 -15.83 -10.97
N VAL A 426 15.47 -15.51 -10.43
CA VAL A 426 16.40 -16.50 -9.87
C VAL A 426 16.18 -16.60 -8.37
N TYR A 427 16.10 -17.81 -7.84
CA TYR A 427 15.84 -18.10 -6.43
C TYR A 427 16.84 -19.12 -5.88
N THR A 428 17.07 -19.04 -4.57
CA THR A 428 17.55 -20.18 -3.78
C THR A 428 16.38 -20.79 -3.01
N PHE A 429 16.35 -22.11 -2.87
CA PHE A 429 15.34 -22.84 -2.10
C PHE A 429 15.99 -23.53 -0.90
N THR A 430 15.77 -23.02 0.31
CA THR A 430 16.32 -23.59 1.55
C THR A 430 15.29 -24.49 2.22
N ASN A 431 15.60 -25.76 2.42
CA ASN A 431 14.72 -26.71 3.09
C ASN A 431 14.54 -26.35 4.58
N GLU A 432 13.30 -26.36 5.07
CA GLU A 432 12.99 -25.98 6.45
C GLU A 432 13.47 -27.02 7.48
N TYR A 433 13.51 -28.30 7.12
CA TYR A 433 13.98 -29.35 8.02
C TYR A 433 15.49 -29.31 8.26
N SER A 434 16.28 -29.13 7.20
CA SER A 434 17.75 -29.22 7.29
C SER A 434 18.48 -27.87 7.28
N GLY A 435 17.83 -26.79 6.85
CA GLY A 435 18.45 -25.49 6.60
C GLY A 435 19.38 -25.47 5.38
N LYS A 436 19.34 -26.49 4.52
CA LYS A 436 20.22 -26.63 3.33
C LYS A 436 19.51 -26.22 2.04
N ASN A 437 20.28 -25.76 1.07
CA ASN A 437 19.77 -25.34 -0.24
C ASN A 437 19.59 -26.51 -1.19
N LEU A 438 18.55 -26.44 -2.03
CA LEU A 438 18.38 -27.29 -3.20
C LEU A 438 19.55 -27.06 -4.17
N ASP A 439 20.31 -28.11 -4.46
CA ASP A 439 21.56 -28.06 -5.21
C ASP A 439 21.55 -29.10 -6.34
N ASN A 440 22.00 -28.74 -7.53
CA ASN A 440 22.08 -29.66 -8.67
C ASN A 440 23.34 -30.55 -8.67
N GLY A 441 24.16 -30.51 -7.61
CA GLY A 441 25.41 -31.25 -7.46
C GLY A 441 26.61 -30.63 -8.17
N SER A 442 26.52 -29.37 -8.60
CA SER A 442 27.55 -28.73 -9.45
C SER A 442 27.93 -29.58 -10.67
N THR A 443 26.94 -30.23 -11.29
CA THR A 443 27.13 -31.06 -12.49
C THR A 443 26.13 -30.67 -13.58
N SER A 444 26.52 -30.86 -14.84
CA SER A 444 25.66 -30.69 -16.01
C SER A 444 25.21 -32.03 -16.61
N THR A 445 25.52 -33.15 -15.95
CA THR A 445 25.17 -34.50 -16.41
C THR A 445 23.64 -34.66 -16.43
N GLU A 446 23.10 -35.10 -17.56
CA GLU A 446 21.66 -35.37 -17.70
C GLU A 446 21.25 -36.56 -16.82
N GLY A 447 20.11 -36.44 -16.15
CA GLY A 447 19.64 -37.44 -15.21
C GLY A 447 20.38 -37.45 -13.88
N ALA A 448 21.35 -36.55 -13.67
CA ALA A 448 22.01 -36.42 -12.39
C ALA A 448 20.99 -36.03 -11.31
N GLN A 449 21.18 -36.62 -10.14
CA GLN A 449 20.33 -36.40 -9.00
C GLN A 449 20.46 -34.98 -8.45
N VAL A 450 19.32 -34.38 -8.12
CA VAL A 450 19.24 -33.15 -7.31
C VAL A 450 19.32 -33.51 -5.83
N MET A 451 20.07 -32.72 -5.09
CA MET A 451 20.45 -32.96 -3.70
C MET A 451 20.26 -31.70 -2.86
N GLN A 452 20.59 -31.77 -1.59
CA GLN A 452 20.71 -30.60 -0.72
C GLN A 452 22.17 -30.36 -0.31
N TRP A 453 22.54 -29.10 -0.15
CA TRP A 453 23.87 -28.71 0.27
C TRP A 453 23.85 -27.47 1.17
N THR A 454 24.83 -27.34 2.06
CA THR A 454 25.04 -26.16 2.90
C THR A 454 24.95 -24.87 2.06
N PRO A 455 24.16 -23.86 2.48
CA PRO A 455 23.97 -22.64 1.71
C PRO A 455 25.29 -21.94 1.36
N ASN A 456 25.47 -21.66 0.08
CA ASN A 456 26.60 -20.91 -0.48
C ASN A 456 26.05 -19.86 -1.45
N SER A 457 25.95 -18.62 -1.00
CA SER A 457 25.30 -17.53 -1.74
C SER A 457 25.94 -17.22 -3.10
N GLY A 458 27.18 -17.64 -3.36
CA GLY A 458 27.86 -17.50 -4.65
C GLY A 458 27.72 -18.70 -5.60
N ALA A 459 27.19 -19.83 -5.16
CA ALA A 459 27.16 -21.06 -5.96
C ALA A 459 25.99 -21.08 -6.96
N ASN A 460 26.31 -21.11 -8.26
CA ASN A 460 25.29 -21.26 -9.32
C ASN A 460 24.53 -22.60 -9.24
N SER A 461 25.09 -23.62 -8.59
CA SER A 461 24.45 -24.93 -8.36
C SER A 461 23.21 -24.86 -7.47
N GLN A 462 23.13 -23.83 -6.61
CA GLN A 462 22.03 -23.60 -5.66
C GLN A 462 21.00 -22.58 -6.15
N ARG A 463 21.21 -22.03 -7.36
CA ARG A 463 20.37 -21.00 -7.96
C ARG A 463 19.49 -21.61 -9.03
N TRP A 464 18.19 -21.35 -8.92
CA TRP A 464 17.16 -21.89 -9.80
C TRP A 464 16.36 -20.74 -10.40
N ARG A 465 16.35 -20.65 -11.72
CA ARG A 465 15.53 -19.68 -12.46
C ARG A 465 14.11 -20.22 -12.57
N LEU A 466 13.16 -19.48 -12.02
CA LEU A 466 11.72 -19.70 -12.17
C LEU A 466 11.23 -19.03 -13.45
N THR A 467 10.64 -19.82 -14.33
CA THR A 467 9.99 -19.35 -15.56
C THR A 467 8.56 -19.87 -15.58
N ASP A 468 7.61 -18.98 -15.88
CA ASP A 468 6.19 -19.32 -15.95
C ASP A 468 5.96 -20.34 -17.08
N ALA A 469 5.31 -21.45 -16.75
CA ALA A 469 4.91 -22.51 -17.68
C ALA A 469 3.40 -22.46 -17.98
N GLY A 470 2.70 -21.44 -17.49
CA GLY A 470 1.27 -21.22 -17.63
C GLY A 470 0.43 -22.04 -16.64
N ASN A 471 -0.83 -21.61 -16.45
CA ASN A 471 -1.80 -22.28 -15.57
C ASN A 471 -1.33 -22.46 -14.11
N GLY A 472 -0.48 -21.55 -13.62
CA GLY A 472 0.05 -21.58 -12.25
C GLY A 472 1.22 -22.53 -12.02
N TYR A 473 1.82 -23.06 -13.08
CA TYR A 473 3.01 -23.93 -13.01
C TYR A 473 4.28 -23.20 -13.44
N TRP A 474 5.41 -23.65 -12.91
CA TRP A 474 6.72 -23.07 -13.16
C TRP A 474 7.73 -24.15 -13.56
N THR A 475 8.69 -23.80 -14.41
CA THR A 475 9.92 -24.57 -14.54
C THR A 475 10.98 -23.99 -13.63
N LEU A 476 11.73 -24.85 -12.93
CA LEU A 476 12.90 -24.47 -12.14
C LEU A 476 14.16 -24.87 -12.91
N THR A 477 14.82 -23.93 -13.57
CA THR A 477 16.01 -24.19 -14.38
C THR A 477 17.27 -23.90 -13.55
N SER A 478 18.14 -24.89 -13.39
CA SER A 478 19.43 -24.70 -12.71
C SER A 478 20.25 -23.63 -13.44
N VAL A 479 20.72 -22.61 -12.70
CA VAL A 479 21.61 -21.58 -13.25
C VAL A 479 22.99 -22.16 -13.59
N TYR A 480 23.40 -23.25 -12.94
CA TYR A 480 24.64 -23.95 -13.24
C TYR A 480 24.59 -24.68 -14.59
N SER A 481 23.58 -25.53 -14.81
CA SER A 481 23.56 -26.45 -15.97
C SER A 481 22.61 -26.05 -17.10
N GLY A 482 21.69 -25.12 -16.87
CA GLY A 482 20.62 -24.79 -17.81
C GLY A 482 19.52 -25.86 -17.93
N LYS A 483 19.54 -26.89 -17.07
CA LYS A 483 18.57 -28.00 -17.07
C LYS A 483 17.46 -27.79 -16.05
N ASN A 484 16.29 -28.35 -16.30
CA ASN A 484 15.12 -28.24 -15.44
C ASN A 484 15.16 -29.26 -14.30
N LEU A 485 14.63 -28.87 -13.13
CA LEU A 485 14.23 -29.78 -12.08
C LEU A 485 13.12 -30.69 -12.62
N ASP A 486 13.34 -32.00 -12.55
CA ASP A 486 12.49 -33.03 -13.14
C ASP A 486 12.25 -34.12 -12.08
N ASN A 487 11.04 -34.68 -12.04
CA ASN A 487 10.71 -35.77 -11.11
C ASN A 487 11.14 -37.17 -11.61
N GLY A 488 11.90 -37.24 -12.71
CA GLY A 488 12.33 -38.47 -13.36
C GLY A 488 11.27 -39.09 -14.26
N ASN A 489 10.27 -38.30 -14.66
CA ASN A 489 9.13 -38.76 -15.47
C ASN A 489 8.43 -40.00 -14.86
N THR A 490 8.29 -40.02 -13.54
CA THR A 490 7.68 -41.12 -12.77
C THR A 490 6.76 -40.59 -11.69
N THR A 491 5.76 -41.37 -11.29
CA THR A 491 4.85 -41.05 -10.17
C THR A 491 5.17 -41.84 -8.90
N THR A 492 6.26 -42.62 -8.91
CA THR A 492 6.66 -43.50 -7.81
C THR A 492 7.08 -42.67 -6.60
N GLU A 493 6.53 -42.99 -5.42
CA GLU A 493 6.92 -42.35 -4.16
C GLU A 493 8.37 -42.67 -3.80
N GLY A 494 9.12 -41.67 -3.33
CA GLY A 494 10.53 -41.79 -3.01
C GLY A 494 11.47 -41.79 -4.21
N ALA A 495 10.96 -41.65 -5.45
CA ALA A 495 11.80 -41.49 -6.63
C ALA A 495 12.62 -40.19 -6.55
N ASN A 496 13.87 -40.24 -7.01
CA ASN A 496 14.77 -39.09 -6.97
C ASN A 496 14.27 -37.96 -7.86
N ALA A 497 14.38 -36.73 -7.37
CA ALA A 497 14.38 -35.56 -8.25
C ALA A 497 15.72 -35.50 -9.00
N ILE A 498 15.68 -35.17 -10.28
CA ILE A 498 16.85 -35.11 -11.17
C ILE A 498 16.88 -33.77 -11.91
N GLN A 499 17.99 -33.53 -12.62
CA GLN A 499 18.05 -32.48 -13.64
C GLN A 499 17.95 -33.10 -15.03
N TRP A 500 17.13 -32.50 -15.90
CA TRP A 500 16.96 -32.97 -17.28
C TRP A 500 16.87 -31.81 -18.27
N THR A 501 17.33 -32.04 -19.50
CA THR A 501 17.20 -31.03 -20.58
C THR A 501 15.74 -30.64 -20.76
N ALA A 502 15.49 -29.33 -20.91
CA ALA A 502 14.13 -28.82 -21.05
C ALA A 502 13.41 -29.49 -22.23
N ASN A 503 12.28 -30.14 -21.96
CA ASN A 503 11.48 -30.86 -22.95
C ASN A 503 10.00 -30.44 -22.97
N GLY A 504 9.61 -29.49 -22.10
CA GLY A 504 8.25 -28.97 -21.99
C GLY A 504 7.25 -29.92 -21.30
N GLY A 505 7.68 -31.11 -20.88
CA GLY A 505 6.82 -32.11 -20.26
C GLY A 505 6.38 -31.76 -18.84
N ASN A 506 5.26 -32.34 -18.41
CA ASN A 506 4.68 -32.11 -17.07
C ASN A 506 5.62 -32.55 -15.93
N ALA A 507 6.55 -33.47 -16.18
CA ALA A 507 7.58 -33.90 -15.24
C ALA A 507 8.50 -32.75 -14.79
N GLN A 508 8.63 -31.71 -15.61
CA GLN A 508 9.49 -30.53 -15.38
C GLN A 508 8.76 -29.31 -14.85
N GLN A 509 7.46 -29.45 -14.58
CA GLN A 509 6.58 -28.35 -14.21
C GLN A 509 6.12 -28.52 -12.77
N TRP A 510 6.25 -27.46 -11.99
CA TRP A 510 6.02 -27.48 -10.55
C TRP A 510 5.07 -26.34 -10.17
N LYS A 511 4.02 -26.66 -9.44
CA LYS A 511 3.20 -25.65 -8.77
C LYS A 511 3.92 -25.23 -7.50
N VAL A 512 4.19 -23.93 -7.37
CA VAL A 512 4.81 -23.35 -6.18
C VAL A 512 3.69 -22.88 -5.26
N THR A 513 3.33 -23.72 -4.29
CA THR A 513 2.20 -23.47 -3.39
C THR A 513 2.72 -22.89 -2.09
N ASP A 514 2.16 -21.77 -1.63
CA ASP A 514 2.53 -21.20 -0.33
C ASP A 514 2.27 -22.19 0.80
N ALA A 515 3.25 -22.33 1.69
CA ALA A 515 3.20 -23.15 2.89
C ALA A 515 3.34 -22.30 4.17
N GLY A 516 3.23 -20.97 4.07
CA GLY A 516 3.36 -20.02 5.15
C GLY A 516 4.81 -19.77 5.58
N ASN A 517 5.04 -18.69 6.34
CA ASN A 517 6.36 -18.28 6.85
C ASN A 517 7.43 -18.04 5.77
N GLY A 518 7.04 -17.86 4.50
CA GLY A 518 7.96 -17.74 3.36
C GLY A 518 8.51 -19.08 2.87
N CYS A 519 7.91 -20.19 3.30
CA CYS A 519 8.16 -21.52 2.80
C CYS A 519 7.11 -21.91 1.77
N TYR A 520 7.48 -22.79 0.84
CA TYR A 520 6.67 -23.23 -0.27
C TYR A 520 6.73 -24.74 -0.41
N LEU A 521 5.63 -25.34 -0.86
CA LEU A 521 5.62 -26.67 -1.43
C LEU A 521 5.91 -26.56 -2.93
N LEU A 522 6.76 -27.44 -3.44
CA LEU A 522 7.01 -27.58 -4.87
C LEU A 522 6.28 -28.85 -5.34
N VAL A 523 5.08 -28.69 -5.88
CA VAL A 523 4.18 -29.79 -6.25
C VAL A 523 4.37 -30.13 -7.73
N ASN A 524 4.80 -31.34 -8.06
CA ASN A 524 5.02 -31.74 -9.45
C ASN A 524 3.70 -31.86 -10.21
N ARG A 525 3.61 -31.28 -11.42
CA ARG A 525 2.40 -31.30 -12.26
C ARG A 525 2.01 -32.70 -12.73
N MET A 526 3.00 -33.57 -13.00
CA MET A 526 2.74 -34.92 -13.47
C MET A 526 2.25 -35.83 -12.34
N SER A 527 2.92 -35.82 -11.19
CA SER A 527 2.64 -36.79 -10.12
C SER A 527 1.74 -36.29 -8.99
N GLY A 528 1.55 -34.96 -8.87
CA GLY A 528 0.86 -34.33 -7.75
C GLY A 528 1.60 -34.44 -6.41
N LYS A 529 2.87 -34.88 -6.42
CA LYS A 529 3.70 -35.08 -5.24
C LYS A 529 4.63 -33.90 -4.99
N ASP A 530 5.03 -33.73 -3.74
CA ASP A 530 5.89 -32.63 -3.29
C ASP A 530 7.36 -32.99 -3.44
N LEU A 531 8.20 -32.00 -3.74
CA LEU A 531 9.65 -32.11 -3.57
C LEU A 531 9.98 -32.21 -2.09
N ASP A 532 10.65 -33.28 -1.70
CA ASP A 532 10.99 -33.64 -0.34
C ASP A 532 12.51 -33.85 -0.23
N ASN A 533 13.15 -33.42 0.86
CA ASN A 533 14.58 -33.65 1.07
C ASN A 533 14.91 -35.06 1.62
N GLY A 534 13.94 -35.96 1.65
CA GLY A 534 14.05 -37.32 2.15
C GLY A 534 14.27 -37.39 3.66
N SER A 535 13.99 -36.30 4.39
CA SER A 535 14.40 -36.12 5.79
C SER A 535 15.91 -36.26 6.02
N GLY A 536 16.73 -36.00 4.99
CA GLY A 536 18.18 -35.98 5.11
C GLY A 536 18.69 -34.67 5.70
N THR A 537 19.78 -34.71 6.47
CA THR A 537 20.44 -33.51 7.03
C THR A 537 21.90 -33.35 6.60
N ALA A 538 22.47 -34.33 5.89
CA ALA A 538 23.84 -34.28 5.39
C ALA A 538 23.95 -33.52 4.06
N ASP A 539 25.12 -32.95 3.79
CA ASP A 539 25.45 -32.45 2.45
C ASP A 539 25.48 -33.62 1.45
N GLY A 540 24.88 -33.41 0.28
CA GLY A 540 24.72 -34.44 -0.75
C GLY A 540 23.53 -35.38 -0.50
N ALA A 541 22.75 -35.17 0.57
CA ALA A 541 21.53 -35.93 0.76
C ALA A 541 20.53 -35.66 -0.37
N LYS A 542 19.83 -36.73 -0.75
CA LYS A 542 19.00 -36.84 -1.94
C LYS A 542 17.69 -36.07 -1.78
N CYS A 543 17.27 -35.34 -2.81
CA CYS A 543 15.89 -34.87 -2.90
C CYS A 543 15.06 -35.88 -3.70
N VAL A 544 13.82 -36.10 -3.26
CA VAL A 544 12.88 -37.08 -3.81
C VAL A 544 11.51 -36.44 -4.03
N GLN A 545 10.61 -37.14 -4.70
CA GLN A 545 9.18 -36.81 -4.66
C GLN A 545 8.47 -37.65 -3.59
N TRP A 546 7.60 -37.04 -2.79
CA TRP A 546 6.86 -37.73 -1.75
C TRP A 546 5.40 -37.27 -1.68
N THR A 547 4.51 -38.14 -1.21
CA THR A 547 3.10 -37.76 -1.01
C THR A 547 3.01 -36.60 -0.02
N ALA A 548 2.19 -35.60 -0.36
CA ALA A 548 2.02 -34.39 0.44
C ALA A 548 1.64 -34.73 1.89
N ASN A 549 2.48 -34.32 2.82
CA ASN A 549 2.26 -34.38 4.26
C ASN A 549 2.50 -33.01 4.93
N HIS A 550 2.99 -32.03 4.16
CA HIS A 550 3.24 -30.64 4.56
C HIS A 550 4.22 -30.50 5.73
N GLY A 551 4.99 -31.54 6.03
CA GLY A 551 6.04 -31.54 7.04
C GLY A 551 7.23 -30.67 6.61
N THR A 552 8.08 -30.32 7.57
CA THR A 552 9.27 -29.50 7.32
C THR A 552 10.22 -30.05 6.23
N PRO A 553 10.32 -31.38 5.96
CA PRO A 553 11.06 -31.91 4.80
C PRO A 553 10.54 -31.47 3.43
N GLN A 554 9.26 -31.10 3.31
CA GLN A 554 8.60 -30.69 2.06
C GLN A 554 8.53 -29.17 1.90
N ARG A 555 8.94 -28.41 2.91
CA ARG A 555 8.81 -26.96 2.97
C ARG A 555 10.12 -26.29 2.58
N TRP A 556 10.08 -25.49 1.53
CA TRP A 556 11.24 -24.83 0.95
C TRP A 556 11.10 -23.31 1.02
N ARG A 557 11.97 -22.65 1.79
CA ARG A 557 12.07 -21.19 1.82
C ARG A 557 12.65 -20.68 0.51
N ALA A 558 11.86 -19.93 -0.25
CA ALA A 558 12.31 -19.32 -1.50
C ALA A 558 12.83 -17.90 -1.25
N VAL A 559 14.07 -17.62 -1.64
CA VAL A 559 14.69 -16.30 -1.55
C VAL A 559 15.11 -15.86 -2.94
N LYS A 560 14.59 -14.72 -3.42
CA LYS A 560 14.94 -14.16 -4.73
C LYS A 560 16.38 -13.64 -4.69
N VAL A 561 17.19 -14.03 -5.66
CA VAL A 561 18.54 -13.52 -5.87
C VAL A 561 18.39 -12.24 -6.70
N ALA A 562 18.82 -11.10 -6.13
CA ALA A 562 18.69 -9.76 -6.72
C ALA A 562 19.33 -9.64 -8.10
#